data_AF-A0A396HG57-F1
#
_entry.id   AF-A0A396HG57-F1
#
_cell.length_a   1.000
_cell.length_b   1.000
_cell.length_c   1.000
_cell.angle_alpha   90.00
_cell.angle_beta   90.00
_cell.angle_gamma   90.00
#
_symmetry.space_group_name_H-M   'P 1'
#
loop_
_entity.id
_entity.type
_entity.pdbx_description
1 polymer ?
#
loop_
_entity_poly.entity_id
_entity_poly.type
_entity_poly.pdbx_seq_one_letter_code
_entity_poly.pdbx_strand_id
1 'polypeptide(L)' 'MSIRWPRVLNPTYLTQIIRTQKNPLKALEIFNEAKSKYPNYSHNGPVYATMINILGTSGRLKEMSDLIEQMKEDSCEC' A
#
# COMPACT_ATOMS: atom_id res chain seq x y z
N MET A 1 -10.94 5.67 -11.72
CA MET A 1 -11.73 6.29 -10.63
C MET A 1 -10.86 7.31 -9.93
N SER A 2 -11.38 8.51 -9.67
CA SER A 2 -10.69 9.46 -8.79
C SER A 2 -10.97 9.07 -7.34
N ILE A 3 -9.92 8.77 -6.58
CA ILE A 3 -10.04 8.42 -5.18
C ILE A 3 -10.39 9.68 -4.41
N ARG A 4 -11.42 9.60 -3.56
CA ARG A 4 -11.72 10.65 -2.60
C ARG A 4 -10.86 10.43 -1.38
N TRP A 5 -9.77 11.19 -1.33
CA TRP A 5 -8.81 11.20 -0.25
C TRP A 5 -9.38 11.93 0.98
N PRO A 6 -9.37 11.32 2.18
CA PRO A 6 -9.82 11.98 3.40
C PRO A 6 -8.83 13.05 3.87
N ARG A 7 -9.22 13.89 4.85
CA ARG A 7 -8.27 14.82 5.47
C ARG A 7 -7.20 14.11 6.31
N VAL A 8 -7.59 13.04 7.00
CA VAL A 8 -6.71 12.18 7.77
C VAL A 8 -6.85 10.77 7.22
N LEU A 9 -5.73 10.15 6.84
CA LEU A 9 -5.74 8.82 6.27
C LEU A 9 -5.79 7.77 7.38
N ASN A 10 -6.83 6.94 7.34
CA ASN A 10 -6.93 5.75 8.18
C ASN A 10 -6.38 4.52 7.40
N PRO A 11 -5.48 3.72 7.99
CA PRO A 11 -4.96 2.50 7.35
C PRO A 11 -6.06 1.55 6.85
N THR A 12 -7.14 1.37 7.61
CA THR A 12 -8.28 0.53 7.23
C THR A 12 -8.97 1.03 5.96
N TYR A 13 -9.13 2.35 5.83
CA TYR A 13 -9.71 2.96 4.63
C TYR A 13 -8.80 2.76 3.42
N LEU A 14 -7.48 2.95 3.58
CA LEU A 14 -6.52 2.70 2.53
C LEU A 14 -6.54 1.22 2.08
N THR A 15 -6.54 0.28 3.02
CA THR A 15 -6.67 -1.16 2.74
C THR A 15 -7.93 -1.45 1.93
N GLN A 16 -9.07 -0.84 2.28
CA GLN A 16 -10.32 -1.04 1.55
C GLN A 16 -10.20 -0.54 0.10
N ILE A 17 -9.68 0.67 -0.12
CA ILE A 17 -9.49 1.20 -1.48
C ILE A 17 -8.57 0.29 -2.29
N ILE A 18 -7.44 -0.14 -1.73
CA ILE A 18 -6.48 -1.02 -2.39
C ILE A 18 -7.15 -2.33 -2.82
N ARG A 19 -7.93 -2.97 -1.94
CA ARG A 19 -8.63 -4.24 -2.23
C ARG A 19 -9.69 -4.12 -3.32
N THR A 20 -10.28 -2.94 -3.51
CA THR A 20 -11.26 -2.73 -4.58
C THR A 20 -10.65 -2.60 -5.98
N GLN A 21 -9.32 -2.47 -6.09
CA GLN A 21 -8.67 -2.35 -7.40
C GLN A 21 -8.51 -3.70 -8.06
N LYS A 22 -9.02 -3.81 -9.30
CA LYS A 22 -8.82 -5.00 -10.14
C LYS A 22 -7.41 -5.12 -10.70
N ASN A 23 -6.74 -3.98 -10.93
CA ASN A 23 -5.38 -3.95 -11.45
C ASN A 23 -4.40 -3.84 -10.27
N PRO A 24 -3.49 -4.82 -10.09
CA PRO A 24 -2.53 -4.82 -8.98
C PRO A 24 -1.57 -3.62 -9.03
N LEU A 25 -1.19 -3.16 -10.22
CA LEU A 25 -0.36 -1.96 -10.36
C LEU A 25 -1.12 -0.70 -9.99
N LYS A 26 -2.43 -0.64 -10.27
CA LYS A 26 -3.23 0.50 -9.84
C LYS A 26 -3.37 0.52 -8.32
N ALA A 27 -3.51 -0.63 -7.68
CA ALA A 27 -3.44 -0.74 -6.22
C ALA A 27 -2.10 -0.25 -5.67
N LEU A 28 -0.98 -0.63 -6.31
CA LEU A 28 0.36 -0.20 -5.91
C LEU A 28 0.57 1.32 -6.08
N GLU A 29 0.09 1.91 -7.16
CA GLU A 29 0.11 3.37 -7.34
C GLU A 29 -0.59 4.09 -6.18
N ILE A 30 -1.76 3.60 -5.75
CA ILE A 30 -2.54 4.18 -4.64
C ILE A 30 -1.80 4.02 -3.31
N PHE A 31 -1.19 2.86 -3.09
CA PHE A 31 -0.34 2.61 -1.94
C PHE A 31 0.76 3.67 -1.85
N ASN A 32 1.49 3.90 -2.94
CA ASN A 32 2.57 4.89 -2.98
C ASN A 32 2.05 6.34 -2.90
N GLU A 33 0.92 6.65 -3.54
CA GLU A 33 0.28 7.97 -3.51
C GLU A 33 -0.13 8.36 -2.09
N ALA A 34 -0.52 7.39 -1.25
CA ALA A 34 -0.81 7.63 0.17
C ALA A 34 0.42 8.16 0.93
N LYS A 35 1.60 7.53 0.79
CA LYS A 35 2.84 8.01 1.45
C LYS A 35 3.21 9.43 0.98
N SER A 36 3.03 9.74 -0.30
CA SER A 36 3.28 11.08 -0.85
C SER A 36 2.29 12.15 -0.39
N LYS A 37 0.99 11.82 -0.29
CA LYS A 37 -0.06 12.78 0.09
C LYS A 37 -0.13 13.05 1.60
N TYR A 38 0.29 12.10 2.42
CA TYR A 38 0.18 12.18 3.87
C TYR A 38 1.58 12.00 4.48
N PRO A 39 2.38 13.08 4.57
CA PRO A 39 3.78 12.98 5.02
C PRO A 39 3.93 12.47 6.47
N ASN A 40 2.88 12.59 7.28
CA ASN A 40 2.86 12.08 8.67
C ASN A 40 2.22 10.68 8.80
N TYR A 41 1.94 10.02 7.68
CA TYR A 41 1.34 8.69 7.66
C TYR A 41 2.39 7.65 7.28
N SER A 42 2.50 6.61 8.09
CA SER A 42 3.30 5.42 7.79
C SER A 42 2.39 4.22 7.57
N HIS A 43 2.69 3.42 6.54
CA HIS A 43 1.97 2.18 6.32
C HIS A 43 2.22 1.22 7.48
N ASN A 44 1.16 0.58 7.97
CA ASN A 44 1.28 -0.45 9.00
C ASN A 44 1.27 -1.85 8.39
N GLY A 45 1.57 -2.86 9.21
CA GLY A 45 1.61 -4.26 8.80
C GLY A 45 0.40 -4.74 7.98
N PRO A 46 -0.85 -4.47 8.40
CA PRO A 46 -2.05 -4.85 7.62
C PRO A 46 -2.13 -4.24 6.21
N VAL A 47 -1.68 -3.00 6.04
CA VAL A 47 -1.65 -2.33 4.72
C VAL A 47 -0.59 -2.96 3.83
N TYR A 48 0.62 -3.19 4.36
CA TYR A 48 1.68 -3.93 3.67
C TYR A 48 1.24 -5.34 3.28
N ALA A 49 0.73 -6.13 4.23
CA ALA A 49 0.28 -7.50 4.00
C ALA A 49 -0.80 -7.57 2.91
N THR A 50 -1.72 -6.61 2.89
CA THR A 50 -2.74 -6.53 1.84
C THR A 50 -2.12 -6.31 0.46
N MET A 51 -1.18 -5.38 0.33
CA MET A 51 -0.55 -5.07 -0.96
C MET A 51 0.36 -6.22 -1.43
N ILE A 52 1.15 -6.81 -0.53
CA ILE A 52 1.99 -7.99 -0.79
C ILE A 52 1.13 -9.14 -1.30
N ASN A 53 -0.01 -9.42 -0.65
CA ASN A 53 -0.92 -10.49 -1.10
C ASN A 53 -1.49 -10.23 -2.51
N ILE A 54 -1.88 -8.99 -2.81
CA ILE A 54 -2.39 -8.62 -4.15
C ILE A 54 -1.31 -8.82 -5.22
N LEU A 55 -0.07 -8.42 -4.95
CA LEU A 55 1.03 -8.59 -5.90
C LEU A 55 1.42 -10.07 -6.07
N GLY A 56 1.52 -10.81 -4.98
CA GLY A 56 1.84 -12.24 -5.02
C GLY A 56 0.80 -13.06 -5.79
N THR A 57 -0.50 -12.84 -5.52
CA THR A 57 -1.59 -13.55 -6.23
C THR A 57 -1.72 -13.16 -7.70
N SER A 58 -1.21 -12.00 -8.10
CA SER A 58 -1.20 -11.55 -9.51
C SER A 58 0.11 -11.87 -10.25
N GLY A 59 1.04 -12.59 -9.62
CA GLY A 59 2.32 -12.97 -10.24
C GLY A 59 3.34 -11.82 -10.33
N ARG A 60 3.10 -10.70 -9.64
CA ARG A 60 3.98 -9.52 -9.61
C ARG A 60 5.07 -9.67 -8.56
N LEU A 61 5.88 -10.72 -8.74
CA LEU A 61 6.84 -11.17 -7.74
C LEU A 61 7.96 -10.16 -7.48
N LYS A 62 8.38 -9.41 -8.51
CA LYS A 62 9.39 -8.36 -8.35
C LYS A 62 8.87 -7.26 -7.43
N GLU A 63 7.72 -6.67 -7.76
CA GLU A 63 7.12 -5.61 -6.96
C GLU A 63 6.76 -6.07 -5.55
N MET A 64 6.34 -7.34 -5.40
CA MET A 64 6.09 -7.94 -4.10
C MET A 64 7.35 -8.01 -3.25
N SER A 65 8.47 -8.49 -3.80
CA SER A 65 9.75 -8.57 -3.11
C SER A 65 10.26 -7.18 -2.71
N ASP A 66 10.21 -6.22 -3.64
CA ASP A 66 10.58 -4.82 -3.40
C ASP A 66 9.76 -4.25 -2.21
N LEU A 67 8.47 -4.58 -2.12
CA LEU A 67 7.58 -4.17 -1.03
C LEU A 67 7.90 -4.83 0.33
N ILE A 68 8.35 -6.09 0.31
CA ILE A 68 8.77 -6.80 1.53
C ILE A 68 10.05 -6.17 2.08
N GLU A 69 10.97 -5.77 1.20
CA GLU A 69 12.19 -5.06 1.61
C GLU A 69 11.85 -3.69 2.20
N GLN A 70 11.00 -2.91 1.52
CA GLN A 70 10.53 -1.62 2.04
C GLN A 70 9.85 -1.75 3.41
N MET A 71 9.04 -2.80 3.62
CA MET A 71 8.38 -3.02 4.90
C MET A 71 9.38 -3.24 6.05
N LYS A 72 10.48 -3.95 5.77
CA LYS A 72 11.54 -4.18 6.76
C LYS A 72 12.25 -2.88 7.10
N GLU A 73 12.56 -2.07 6.09
CA GLU A 73 13.19 -0.76 6.29
C GLU A 73 12.30 0.17 7.12
N ASP A 74 11.01 0.31 6.75
CA ASP A 74 10.03 1.12 7.49
C ASP A 74 9.79 0.60 8.92
N SER A 75 10.08 -0.67 9.21
CA SER A 75 9.95 -1.25 10.57
C SER A 75 11.23 -1.14 11.40
N CYS A 76 12.36 -0.78 10.78
CA CYS A 76 13.66 -0.63 11.41
C CYS A 76 14.01 0.85 11.70
N GLU A 77 13.09 1.78 11.44
CA GLU A 77 13.22 3.17 11.88
C GLU A 77 13.08 3.24 13.41
N CYS A 78 14.22 3.13 14.10
CA CYS A 78 14.37 3.30 15.55
C CYS A 78 14.23 4.77 15.98
#